data_AF-A0AB74JIH3-F1
#
_entry.id   AF-A0AB74JIH3-F1
#
_cell.length_a   1.000
_cell.length_b   1.000
_cell.length_c   1.000
_cell.angle_alpha   90.00
_cell.angle_beta   90.00
_cell.angle_gamma   90.00
#
_symmetry.space_group_name_H-M   'P 1'
#
loop_
_entity.id
_entity.type
_entity.pdbx_description
1 polymer ?
#
loop_
_entity_poly.entity_id
_entity_poly.type
_entity_poly.pdbx_seq_one_letter_code
_entity_poly.pdbx_strand_id
1 'polypeptide(L)'
;MLPPHPGVRKERFGCCAQGLVFPRAKAPRVVEYLNAKQSGQIDLMLDDLAREDNLDRYALYPVQLQHIAHEAQAIWSMTFEDLDPKALRMSHAKMLKDLYPSECAIG
;
A
#
# COMPACT_ATOMS: atom_id res chain seq x y z
N MET A 1 11.23 8.00 13.70
CA MET A 1 10.04 7.85 14.56
C MET A 1 9.02 7.05 13.77
N LEU A 2 8.52 5.95 14.34
CA LEU A 2 7.46 5.14 13.75
C LEU A 2 6.15 5.41 14.52
N PRO A 3 4.98 5.39 13.87
CA PRO A 3 4.79 5.25 12.42
C PRO A 3 5.12 6.55 11.65
N PRO A 4 5.40 6.47 10.33
CA PRO A 4 5.62 7.64 9.47
C PRO A 4 4.40 8.56 9.43
N HIS A 5 4.61 9.85 9.11
CA HIS A 5 3.53 10.79 8.87
C HIS A 5 2.58 10.29 7.76
N PRO A 6 1.25 10.49 7.90
CA PRO A 6 0.29 10.10 6.88
C PRO A 6 0.60 10.68 5.49
N GLY A 7 0.35 9.89 4.45
CA GLY A 7 0.54 10.28 3.05
C GLY A 7 1.34 9.26 2.24
N VAL A 8 1.65 9.64 1.00
CA VAL A 8 2.45 8.86 0.06
C VAL A 8 3.91 9.32 0.14
N ARG A 9 4.83 8.38 0.28
CA ARG A 9 6.26 8.67 0.34
C ARG A 9 7.07 7.65 -0.45
N LYS A 10 8.16 8.11 -1.05
CA LYS A 10 9.10 7.23 -1.73
C LYS A 10 9.72 6.28 -0.71
N GLU A 11 9.62 4.99 -0.97
CA GLU A 11 10.09 3.94 -0.08
C GLU A 11 10.78 2.87 -0.91
N ARG A 12 11.98 2.46 -0.49
CA ARG A 12 12.80 1.51 -1.23
C ARG A 12 12.65 0.08 -0.71
N PHE A 13 11.86 -0.10 0.35
CA PHE A 13 11.67 -1.39 0.99
C PHE A 13 10.18 -1.67 1.20
N GLY A 14 9.70 -2.76 0.61
CA GLY A 14 8.38 -3.34 0.93
C GLY A 14 8.56 -4.49 1.91
N CYS A 15 7.74 -4.56 2.95
CA CYS A 15 7.68 -5.73 3.84
C CYS A 15 6.66 -6.73 3.29
N CYS A 16 6.84 -8.01 3.61
CA CYS A 16 5.90 -9.09 3.28
C CYS A 16 4.47 -8.76 3.75
N ALA A 17 3.46 -9.15 2.97
CA ALA A 17 2.02 -8.95 3.21
C ALA A 17 1.41 -7.56 2.86
N GLN A 18 2.00 -6.83 1.92
CA GLN A 18 1.44 -5.57 1.41
C GLN A 18 0.54 -5.80 0.18
N GLY A 19 -0.53 -5.03 0.07
CA GLY A 19 -1.24 -4.86 -1.19
C GLY A 19 -0.51 -3.86 -2.09
N LEU A 20 -0.30 -4.23 -3.35
CA LEU A 20 0.46 -3.42 -4.32
C LEU A 20 -0.48 -2.85 -5.38
N VAL A 21 -0.27 -1.58 -5.71
CA VAL A 21 -1.00 -0.87 -6.76
C VAL A 21 -0.03 -0.53 -7.88
N PHE A 22 -0.37 -0.96 -9.10
CA PHE A 22 0.44 -0.70 -10.29
C PHE A 22 -0.31 0.21 -11.26
N PRO A 23 0.36 1.16 -11.93
CA PRO A 23 -0.20 1.82 -13.10
C PRO A 23 -0.58 0.77 -14.13
N ARG A 24 -1.79 0.86 -14.71
CA ARG A 24 -2.31 -0.13 -15.67
C ARG A 24 -1.34 -0.38 -16.84
N ALA A 25 -0.65 0.67 -17.31
CA ALA A 25 0.36 0.57 -18.38
C ALA A 25 1.59 -0.27 -17.99
N LYS A 26 1.89 -0.44 -16.71
CA LYS A 26 3.02 -1.24 -16.20
C LYS A 26 2.63 -2.67 -15.85
N ALA A 27 1.34 -2.97 -15.73
CA ALA A 27 0.86 -4.30 -15.38
C ALA A 27 1.34 -5.42 -16.34
N PRO A 28 1.37 -5.24 -17.69
CA PRO A 28 1.88 -6.28 -18.58
C PRO A 28 3.34 -6.64 -18.32
N ARG A 29 4.19 -5.65 -18.06
CA ARG A 29 5.62 -5.83 -17.76
C ARG A 29 5.83 -6.58 -16.45
N VAL A 30 5.02 -6.30 -15.44
CA VAL A 30 5.03 -7.03 -14.16
C VAL A 30 4.69 -8.50 -14.38
N VAL A 31 3.62 -8.78 -15.14
CA VAL A 31 3.19 -10.15 -15.44
C VAL A 31 4.27 -10.92 -16.22
N GLU A 32 4.84 -10.29 -17.24
CA GLU A 32 5.93 -10.88 -18.03
C GLU A 32 7.13 -11.24 -17.14
N TYR A 33 7.57 -10.31 -16.29
CA TYR A 33 8.70 -10.52 -15.39
C TYR A 33 8.46 -11.68 -14.41
N LEU A 34 7.29 -11.71 -13.77
CA LEU A 34 6.94 -12.78 -12.81
C LEU A 34 6.85 -14.14 -13.51
N ASN A 35 6.27 -14.20 -14.71
CA ASN A 35 6.21 -15.42 -15.51
C ASN A 35 7.59 -15.92 -15.93
N ALA A 36 8.54 -15.03 -16.21
CA ALA A 36 9.90 -15.39 -16.58
C ALA A 36 10.71 -15.94 -15.39
N LYS A 37 10.52 -15.39 -14.18
CA LYS A 37 11.23 -15.83 -12.97
C LYS A 37 10.72 -17.18 -12.43
N GLN A 38 9.42 -17.47 -12.60
CA GLN A 38 8.73 -18.72 -12.22
C GLN A 38 8.73 -19.10 -10.73
N SER A 39 9.71 -18.68 -9.93
CA SER A 39 9.87 -19.03 -8.52
C SER A 39 10.60 -17.94 -7.75
N GLY A 40 10.31 -17.83 -6.44
CA GLY A 40 10.92 -16.84 -5.56
C GLY A 40 9.90 -16.16 -4.65
N GLN A 41 10.38 -15.26 -3.79
CA GLN A 41 9.52 -14.39 -2.98
C GLN A 41 9.07 -13.20 -3.83
N ILE A 42 7.75 -13.05 -4.00
CA ILE A 42 7.16 -12.09 -4.97
C ILE A 42 7.57 -10.65 -4.69
N ASP A 43 7.63 -10.27 -3.43
CA ASP A 43 8.08 -8.96 -2.96
C ASP A 43 9.52 -8.65 -3.36
N LEU A 44 10.45 -9.59 -3.16
CA LEU A 44 11.85 -9.43 -3.60
C LEU A 44 11.95 -9.37 -5.12
N MET A 45 11.19 -10.21 -5.83
CA MET A 45 11.17 -10.20 -7.29
C MET A 45 10.68 -8.86 -7.84
N LEU A 46 9.65 -8.27 -7.24
CA LEU A 46 9.13 -6.96 -7.63
C LEU A 46 10.07 -5.82 -7.26
N ASP A 47 10.85 -5.97 -6.18
CA ASP A 47 11.92 -5.04 -5.84
C ASP A 47 13.03 -5.04 -6.92
N ASP A 48 13.44 -6.22 -7.36
CA ASP A 48 14.40 -6.39 -8.45
C ASP A 48 13.87 -5.79 -9.76
N LEU A 49 12.62 -6.08 -10.15
CA LEU A 49 11.99 -5.48 -11.32
C LEU A 49 12.02 -3.96 -11.26
N ALA A 50 11.67 -3.37 -10.11
CA ALA A 50 11.69 -1.92 -9.96
C ALA A 50 13.11 -1.34 -10.03
N ARG A 51 14.14 -2.08 -9.61
CA ARG A 51 15.54 -1.66 -9.80
C ARG A 51 15.98 -1.76 -11.25
N GLU A 52 15.69 -2.87 -11.93
CA GLU A 52 16.04 -3.11 -13.33
C GLU A 52 15.40 -2.07 -14.26
N ASP A 53 14.11 -1.78 -14.06
CA ASP A 53 13.34 -0.86 -14.89
C ASP A 53 13.45 0.61 -14.41
N ASN A 54 14.30 0.91 -13.41
CA ASN A 54 14.45 2.23 -12.77
C ASN A 54 13.11 2.86 -12.34
N LEU A 55 12.25 2.05 -11.73
CA LEU A 55 10.93 2.47 -11.26
C LEU A 55 10.99 2.98 -9.82
N ASP A 56 10.19 4.02 -9.60
CA ASP A 56 9.94 4.52 -8.25
C ASP A 56 8.94 3.64 -7.52
N ARG A 57 9.21 3.43 -6.23
CA ARG A 57 8.36 2.72 -5.29
C ARG A 57 7.88 3.69 -4.22
N TYR A 58 6.60 3.61 -3.91
CA TYR A 58 5.94 4.48 -2.95
C TYR A 58 5.17 3.65 -1.93
N ALA A 59 5.21 4.08 -0.68
CA ALA A 59 4.41 3.53 0.40
C ALA A 59 3.36 4.55 0.84
N LEU A 60 2.15 4.08 1.10
CA LEU A 60 1.04 4.87 1.64
C LEU A 60 0.89 4.58 3.13
N TYR A 61 0.92 5.62 3.95
CA TYR A 61 0.68 5.56 5.38
C TYR A 61 -0.58 6.34 5.76
N PRO A 62 -1.40 5.85 6.71
CA PRO A 62 -1.33 4.51 7.30
C PRO A 62 -1.64 3.41 6.25
N VAL A 63 -1.27 2.17 6.55
CA VAL A 63 -1.54 1.03 5.67
C VAL A 63 -3.06 0.89 5.48
N GLN A 64 -3.51 0.80 4.22
CA GLN A 64 -4.93 0.75 3.87
C GLN A 64 -5.46 -0.66 3.61
N LEU A 65 -4.56 -1.65 3.48
CA LEU A 65 -4.89 -3.03 3.15
C LEU A 65 -4.33 -3.95 4.21
N GLN A 66 -5.18 -4.82 4.75
CA GLN A 66 -4.77 -5.88 5.66
C GLN A 66 -4.82 -7.22 4.92
N HIS A 67 -3.71 -7.95 4.92
CA HIS A 67 -3.68 -9.33 4.46
C HIS A 67 -4.30 -10.23 5.54
N ILE A 68 -5.35 -10.96 5.21
CA ILE A 68 -5.98 -11.95 6.10
C ILE A 68 -5.66 -13.33 5.52
N ALA A 69 -4.76 -14.09 6.17
CA ALA A 69 -4.44 -15.46 5.79
C ALA A 69 -5.09 -16.43 6.80
N HIS A 70 -5.67 -17.52 6.31
CA HIS A 70 -6.40 -18.51 7.14
C HIS A 70 -5.47 -19.49 7.87
N GLU A 71 -4.17 -19.49 7.59
CA GLU A 71 -3.20 -20.42 8.19
C GLU A 71 -2.00 -19.68 8.80
N ALA A 72 -2.21 -19.10 9.99
CA ALA A 72 -1.21 -18.96 11.04
C ALA A 72 -1.91 -18.32 12.24
N GLN A 73 -1.74 -18.91 13.42
CA GLN A 73 -2.30 -18.45 14.70
C GLN A 73 -1.89 -17.02 15.14
N ALA A 74 -1.28 -16.21 14.27
CA ALA A 74 -0.92 -14.83 14.54
C ALA A 74 -0.67 -14.03 13.24
N ILE A 75 -1.66 -13.88 12.36
CA ILE A 75 -1.65 -12.83 11.32
C ILE A 75 -2.99 -12.10 11.34
N TRP A 76 -3.33 -11.56 12.51
CA TRP A 76 -4.39 -10.59 12.68
C TRP A 76 -3.78 -9.32 13.24
N SER A 77 -3.79 -8.23 12.48
CA SER A 77 -3.37 -6.93 13.00
C SER A 77 -4.50 -6.44 13.92
N MET A 78 -4.32 -6.65 15.23
CA MET A 78 -5.23 -6.13 16.28
C MET A 78 -5.43 -4.60 16.17
N THR A 79 -4.51 -3.91 15.49
CA THR A 79 -4.57 -2.47 15.25
C THR A 79 -5.82 -2.05 14.46
N PHE A 80 -6.41 -2.94 13.67
CA PHE A 80 -7.70 -2.68 13.01
C PHE A 80 -8.90 -2.84 13.94
N GLU A 81 -8.81 -3.65 14.99
CA GLU A 81 -9.90 -3.86 15.95
C GLU A 81 -10.11 -2.64 16.85
N ASP A 82 -9.03 -1.90 17.14
CA ASP A 82 -9.07 -0.66 17.93
C ASP A 82 -9.64 0.54 17.14
N LEU A 83 -9.94 0.37 15.85
CA LEU A 83 -10.46 1.46 15.01
C LEU A 83 -11.96 1.64 15.20
N ASP A 84 -12.37 2.81 15.71
CA ASP A 84 -13.77 3.23 15.70
C ASP A 84 -14.16 3.74 14.29
N PRO A 85 -15.12 3.08 13.60
CA PRO A 85 -15.53 3.48 12.26
C PRO A 85 -16.11 4.90 12.20
N LYS A 86 -16.73 5.40 13.28
CA LYS A 86 -17.26 6.78 13.32
C LYS A 86 -16.12 7.78 13.40
N ALA A 87 -15.16 7.56 14.30
CA ALA A 87 -13.97 8.40 14.43
C ALA A 87 -13.13 8.41 13.14
N LEU A 88 -12.93 7.24 12.52
CA LEU A 88 -12.25 7.12 11.23
C LEU A 88 -12.94 7.93 10.13
N ARG A 89 -14.27 7.79 10.01
CA ARG A 89 -15.03 8.53 9.01
C ARG A 89 -14.88 10.05 9.18
N MET A 90 -14.92 10.54 10.41
CA MET A 90 -14.72 11.96 10.69
C MET A 90 -13.29 12.40 10.35
N SER A 91 -12.28 11.60 10.71
CA SER A 91 -10.88 11.85 10.40
C SER A 91 -10.62 11.91 8.90
N HIS A 92 -11.13 10.94 8.14
CA HIS A 92 -11.00 10.90 6.68
C HIS A 92 -11.73 12.06 6.01
N ALA A 93 -12.94 12.41 6.46
CA ALA A 93 -13.66 13.57 5.94
C ALA A 93 -12.92 14.88 6.18
N LYS A 94 -12.26 15.03 7.33
CA LYS A 94 -11.39 16.18 7.60
C LYS A 94 -10.16 16.18 6.69
N MET A 95 -9.49 15.04 6.54
CA MET A 95 -8.31 14.91 5.67
C MET A 95 -8.63 15.24 4.20
N LEU A 96 -9.80 14.83 3.70
CA LEU A 96 -10.24 15.17 2.35
C LEU A 96 -10.43 16.69 2.18
N LYS A 97 -11.00 17.37 3.18
CA LYS A 97 -11.13 18.84 3.16
C LYS A 97 -9.77 19.53 3.20
N ASP A 98 -8.84 19.03 4.00
CA ASP A 98 -7.51 19.60 4.16
C ASP A 98 -6.64 19.41 2.90
N LEU A 99 -6.76 18.25 2.22
CA LEU A 99 -5.99 17.92 1.02
C LEU A 99 -6.63 18.40 -0.29
N TYR A 100 -7.96 18.42 -0.37
CA TYR A 100 -8.74 18.76 -1.57
C TYR A 100 -9.83 19.81 -1.27
N PRO A 101 -9.45 21.01 -0.80
CA PRO A 101 -10.42 22.03 -0.37
C PRO A 101 -11.36 22.48 -1.49
N SER A 102 -10.91 22.46 -2.76
CA SER A 102 -11.71 22.86 -3.93
C SER A 102 -12.75 21.83 -4.35
N GLU A 103 -12.51 20.54 -4.12
CA GLU A 103 -13.44 19.46 -4.49
C GLU A 103 -14.57 19.29 -3.46
N CYS A 104 -14.32 19.68 -2.21
CA CYS A 104 -15.32 19.65 -1.14
C CYS A 104 -16.27 20.87 -1.14
N ALA A 105 -16.07 21.86 -2.02
CA ALA A 105 -16.87 23.09 -2.09
C ALA A 105 -18.07 23.00 -3.05
N ILE A 106 -18.27 21.86 -3.71
CA ILE A 106 -19.28 21.65 -4.76
C ILE A 106 -20.39 20.69 -4.28
N GLY A 107 -20.79 20.81 -3.01
CA GLY A 107 -21.87 20.04 -2.38
C GLY A 107 -22.91 20.93 -1.74
#